data_AF-A0A7K8P7K2-F1
#
_entry.id   AF-A0A7K8P7K2-F1
#
_cell.length_a   1.000
_cell.length_b   1.000
_cell.length_c   1.000
_cell.angle_alpha   90.00
_cell.angle_beta   90.00
_cell.angle_gamma   90.00
#
_symmetry.space_group_name_H-M   'P 1'
#
loop_
_entity.id
_entity.type
_entity.pdbx_description
1 polymer ?
#
loop_
_entity_poly.entity_id
_entity_poly.type
_entity_poly.pdbx_seq_one_letter_code
_entity_poly.pdbx_strand_id
1 'polypeptide(L)'
;ENVDPQRTAFLLRKQWTLYSVSPLYGFSNAQLRDYARLLSAFIAAEKQKGLAVEVGVELDIKVAVSSLPDLKGSDQDQAAILVQLSSRSPASPKNSEEKLVWLGWFCCVAGDDLSQNVPEDFTCLPLFLANGAESYTSIVGSWFQKTFDCCFRRLAISPLNLSWMAAMWTGCKVEKTASAMELVFSVPCLPQPLDISYAIHPEDAKALWDTVQKTPGEITQEEVDVFMDCLYSHFHRHFKIHLSATKLVKVSTAIASAHCDGIVKFLQSQYLTGVLMLLTELAISQIQ
;
A
#
# COMPACT_ATOMS: atom_id res chain seq x y z
N GLU A 1 20.54 -1.58 0.02
CA GLU A 1 20.86 -2.83 0.73
C GLU A 1 19.67 -3.77 0.65
N ASN A 2 19.88 -5.08 0.59
CA ASN A 2 18.79 -6.05 0.46
C ASN A 2 18.08 -6.22 1.81
N VAL A 3 16.81 -5.81 1.88
CA VAL A 3 15.93 -6.04 3.03
C VAL A 3 15.84 -7.54 3.32
N ASP A 4 15.98 -7.96 4.58
CA ASP A 4 15.87 -9.37 4.98
C ASP A 4 14.50 -9.95 4.54
N PRO A 5 14.49 -10.91 3.59
CA PRO A 5 13.25 -11.47 3.07
C PRO A 5 12.40 -12.15 4.14
N GLN A 6 13.02 -12.70 5.20
CA GLN A 6 12.29 -13.38 6.27
C GLN A 6 11.52 -12.38 7.15
N ARG A 7 12.08 -11.19 7.36
CA ARG A 7 11.47 -10.16 8.19
C ARG A 7 10.36 -9.39 7.49
N THR A 8 10.36 -9.35 6.16
CA THR A 8 9.30 -8.70 5.36
C THR A 8 8.30 -9.67 4.75
N ALA A 9 8.47 -10.98 4.95
CA ALA A 9 7.57 -12.01 4.44
C ALA A 9 6.10 -11.78 4.86
N PHE A 10 5.87 -11.22 6.06
CA PHE A 10 4.52 -10.92 6.55
C PHE A 10 3.80 -9.84 5.72
N LEU A 11 4.52 -9.02 4.94
CA LEU A 11 3.95 -8.00 4.07
C LEU A 11 3.46 -8.56 2.74
N LEU A 12 4.06 -9.67 2.30
CA LEU A 12 3.79 -10.25 1.00
C LEU A 12 2.43 -10.94 0.98
N ARG A 13 1.81 -10.94 -0.21
CA ARG A 13 0.55 -11.62 -0.55
C ARG A 13 -0.66 -11.19 0.30
N LYS A 14 -0.54 -10.10 1.07
CA LYS A 14 -1.63 -9.43 1.75
C LYS A 14 -2.19 -8.31 0.90
N GLN A 15 -3.47 -8.01 1.12
CA GLN A 15 -4.15 -6.86 0.53
C GLN A 15 -4.05 -5.67 1.47
N TRP A 16 -3.38 -4.62 1.01
CA TRP A 16 -3.15 -3.40 1.76
C TRP A 16 -4.02 -2.30 1.21
N THR A 17 -4.77 -1.64 2.09
CA THR A 17 -5.47 -0.38 1.78
C THR A 17 -4.55 0.77 2.12
N LEU A 18 -4.34 1.66 1.17
CA LEU A 18 -3.41 2.77 1.27
C LEU A 18 -4.08 4.05 1.76
N TYR A 19 -3.34 4.78 2.59
CA TYR A 19 -3.71 6.10 3.08
C TYR A 19 -2.49 7.03 3.02
N SER A 20 -2.75 8.28 2.67
CA SER A 20 -1.85 9.41 2.89
C SER A 20 -2.09 9.95 4.30
N VAL A 21 -1.02 10.29 5.00
CA VAL A 21 -1.03 10.76 6.39
C VAL A 21 -0.22 12.04 6.51
N SER A 22 -0.82 13.11 7.03
CA SER A 22 -0.05 14.34 7.32
C SER A 22 1.00 14.10 8.41
N PRO A 23 2.06 14.92 8.52
CA PRO A 23 3.03 14.79 9.60
C PRO A 23 2.36 14.71 10.98
N LEU A 24 2.91 13.86 11.85
CA LEU A 24 2.36 13.56 13.17
C LEU A 24 3.00 14.47 14.22
N TYR A 25 2.22 15.34 14.84
CA TYR A 25 2.66 16.25 15.90
C TYR A 25 2.99 15.49 17.19
N GLY A 26 4.20 15.67 17.72
CA GLY A 26 4.65 15.10 18.99
C GLY A 26 4.81 13.58 19.00
N PHE A 27 4.74 12.92 17.83
CA PHE A 27 5.00 11.48 17.75
C PHE A 27 6.46 11.18 18.05
N SER A 28 6.73 10.15 18.87
CA SER A 28 8.08 9.75 19.25
C SER A 28 8.25 8.24 19.27
N ASN A 29 9.30 7.77 18.59
CA ASN A 29 9.71 6.35 18.60
C ASN A 29 10.09 5.83 20.00
N ALA A 30 10.36 6.72 20.96
CA ALA A 30 10.64 6.32 22.34
C ALA A 30 9.38 5.84 23.10
N GLN A 31 8.18 6.23 22.64
CA GLN A 31 6.93 6.04 23.37
C GLN A 31 6.05 4.91 22.80
N LEU A 32 6.56 4.07 21.89
CA LEU A 32 5.75 3.04 21.20
C LEU A 32 5.00 2.09 22.16
N ARG A 33 5.59 1.72 23.31
CA ARG A 33 4.93 0.89 24.32
C ARG A 33 3.75 1.61 24.98
N ASP A 34 3.88 2.91 25.21
CA ASP A 34 2.82 3.72 25.79
C ASP A 34 1.70 3.93 24.78
N TYR A 35 2.03 4.16 23.51
CA TYR A 35 1.07 4.21 22.41
C TYR A 35 0.27 2.92 22.29
N ALA A 36 0.92 1.75 22.38
CA ALA A 36 0.23 0.47 22.35
C ALA A 36 -0.81 0.33 23.49
N ARG A 37 -0.43 0.74 24.71
CA ARG A 37 -1.32 0.71 25.89
C ARG A 37 -2.48 1.69 25.75
N LEU A 38 -2.21 2.92 25.31
CA LEU A 38 -3.24 3.95 25.09
C LEU A 38 -4.21 3.57 23.98
N LEU A 39 -3.70 3.04 22.86
CA LEU A 39 -4.53 2.59 21.75
C LEU A 39 -5.39 1.38 22.13
N SER A 40 -4.85 0.42 22.89
CA SER A 40 -5.64 -0.72 23.42
C SER A 40 -6.80 -0.24 24.30
N ALA A 41 -6.54 0.70 25.23
CA ALA A 41 -7.58 1.30 26.05
C ALA A 41 -8.62 2.09 25.22
N PHE A 42 -8.18 2.82 24.21
CA PHE A 42 -9.04 3.57 23.31
C PHE A 42 -9.96 2.63 22.50
N ILE A 43 -9.43 1.55 21.94
CA ILE A 43 -10.22 0.54 21.21
C ILE A 43 -11.27 -0.08 22.13
N ALA A 44 -10.91 -0.44 23.37
CA ALA A 44 -11.84 -0.99 24.33
C ALA A 44 -12.98 0.00 24.63
N ALA A 45 -12.66 1.28 24.81
CA ALA A 45 -13.66 2.32 25.05
C ALA A 45 -14.59 2.56 23.83
N GLU A 46 -14.05 2.60 22.61
CA GLU A 46 -14.86 2.77 21.39
C GLU A 46 -15.79 1.58 21.14
N LYS A 47 -15.32 0.35 21.40
CA LYS A 47 -16.19 -0.84 21.33
C LYS A 47 -17.33 -0.78 22.35
N GLN A 48 -17.08 -0.29 23.58
CA GLN A 48 -18.12 -0.12 24.60
C GLN A 48 -19.18 0.92 24.22
N LYS A 49 -18.80 1.98 23.51
CA LYS A 49 -19.77 2.98 23.01
C LYS A 49 -20.67 2.42 21.91
N GLY A 50 -20.18 1.48 21.10
CA GLY A 50 -20.94 0.83 20.02
C GLY A 50 -21.80 -0.37 20.44
N LEU A 51 -21.71 -0.81 21.70
CA LEU A 51 -22.29 -2.07 22.19
C LEU A 51 -23.80 -2.05 22.51
N ALA A 52 -24.54 -1.03 22.08
CA ALA A 52 -25.99 -1.01 22.25
C ALA A 52 -26.74 -2.03 21.35
N VAL A 53 -26.08 -2.74 20.42
CA VAL A 53 -26.80 -3.53 19.39
C VAL A 53 -26.31 -4.97 19.13
N GLU A 54 -25.10 -5.44 19.47
CA GLU A 54 -24.69 -6.81 19.08
C GLU A 54 -24.04 -7.65 20.18
N VAL A 55 -24.67 -8.80 20.45
CA VAL A 55 -24.22 -9.86 21.36
C VAL A 55 -23.17 -10.71 20.64
N GLY A 56 -21.91 -10.55 21.03
CA GLY A 56 -20.80 -11.39 20.54
C GLY A 56 -19.46 -10.65 20.58
N VAL A 57 -19.01 -10.25 21.78
CA VAL A 57 -17.94 -9.25 21.90
C VAL A 57 -16.56 -9.90 21.94
N GLU A 58 -15.74 -9.63 20.92
CA GLU A 58 -14.27 -9.73 21.01
C GLU A 58 -13.75 -8.66 21.98
N LEU A 59 -13.80 -8.97 23.29
CA LEU A 59 -13.51 -8.01 24.37
C LEU A 59 -12.01 -7.78 24.62
N ASP A 60 -11.15 -8.72 24.25
CA ASP A 60 -9.72 -8.66 24.58
C ASP A 60 -8.90 -8.41 23.30
N ILE A 61 -8.77 -7.14 22.93
CA ILE A 61 -7.89 -6.68 21.85
C ILE A 61 -6.58 -6.19 22.45
N LYS A 62 -5.52 -6.96 22.19
CA LYS A 62 -4.16 -6.56 22.51
C LYS A 62 -3.55 -5.83 21.33
N VAL A 63 -2.88 -4.73 21.64
CA VAL A 63 -2.19 -3.90 20.66
C VAL A 63 -0.69 -4.05 20.86
N ALA A 64 0.05 -4.20 19.76
CA ALA A 64 1.49 -4.04 19.73
C ALA A 64 1.85 -2.91 18.77
N VAL A 65 2.79 -2.05 19.17
CA VAL A 65 3.38 -1.02 18.31
C VAL A 65 4.89 -1.21 18.34
N SER A 66 5.51 -1.35 17.18
CA SER A 66 6.94 -1.64 17.04
C SER A 66 7.55 -0.93 15.85
N SER A 67 8.84 -0.62 15.93
CA SER A 67 9.59 -0.09 14.78
C SER A 67 10.11 -1.21 13.88
N LEU A 68 10.11 -0.96 12.58
CA LEU A 68 10.66 -1.80 11.51
C LEU A 68 11.77 -1.02 10.79
N PRO A 69 13.00 -1.01 11.34
CA PRO A 69 14.12 -0.27 10.73
C PRO A 69 14.52 -0.84 9.36
N ASP A 70 14.22 -2.11 9.09
CA ASP A 70 14.58 -2.81 7.85
C ASP A 70 13.80 -2.31 6.61
N LEU A 71 12.82 -1.41 6.79
CA LEU A 71 11.99 -0.85 5.72
C LEU A 71 12.34 0.61 5.38
N LYS A 72 13.51 1.08 5.79
CA LYS A 72 14.05 2.38 5.37
C LYS A 72 14.54 2.31 3.92
N GLY A 73 14.34 3.37 3.15
CA GLY A 73 14.95 3.57 1.84
C GLY A 73 16.38 4.10 1.94
N SER A 74 16.61 5.02 2.89
CA SER A 74 17.91 5.63 3.20
C SER A 74 18.15 5.70 4.72
N ASP A 75 19.38 6.00 5.15
CA ASP A 75 19.69 6.24 6.57
C ASP A 75 18.93 7.45 7.15
N GLN A 76 18.52 8.39 6.30
CA GLN A 76 17.76 9.59 6.68
C GLN A 76 16.27 9.31 6.88
N ASP A 77 15.76 8.23 6.31
CA ASP A 77 14.35 7.85 6.45
C ASP A 77 14.01 7.50 7.90
N GLN A 78 12.80 7.91 8.31
CA GLN A 78 12.22 7.46 9.57
C GLN A 78 11.97 5.96 9.51
N ALA A 79 12.26 5.25 10.60
CA ALA A 79 11.98 3.83 10.67
C ALA A 79 10.46 3.61 10.56
N ALA A 80 10.05 2.61 9.77
CA ALA A 80 8.65 2.28 9.63
C ALA A 80 8.04 1.86 10.98
N ILE A 81 6.75 2.12 11.18
CA ILE A 81 6.05 1.82 12.44
C ILE A 81 4.94 0.82 12.17
N LEU A 82 5.02 -0.34 12.79
CA LEU A 82 4.04 -1.40 12.71
C LEU A 82 3.07 -1.32 13.90
N VAL A 83 1.79 -1.44 13.62
CA VAL A 83 0.69 -1.55 14.59
C VAL A 83 -0.02 -2.88 14.34
N GLN A 84 -0.10 -3.72 15.37
CA GLN A 84 -0.73 -5.03 15.29
C GLN A 84 -1.84 -5.13 16.32
N LEU A 85 -3.00 -5.61 15.89
CA LEU A 85 -4.13 -5.90 16.75
C LEU A 85 -4.33 -7.41 16.75
N SER A 86 -4.27 -8.00 17.94
CA SER A 86 -4.50 -9.41 18.15
C SER A 86 -5.68 -9.61 19.10
N SER A 87 -6.55 -10.56 18.77
CA SER A 87 -7.69 -10.93 19.59
C SER A 87 -7.43 -12.27 20.27
N ARG A 88 -7.93 -12.39 21.51
CA ARG A 88 -8.04 -13.65 22.23
C ARG A 88 -9.51 -14.05 22.33
N SER A 89 -9.81 -15.31 22.00
CA SER A 89 -11.16 -15.85 22.20
C SER A 89 -11.45 -16.00 23.71
N PRO A 90 -12.63 -15.60 24.21
CA PRO A 90 -13.00 -15.82 25.60
C PRO A 90 -13.04 -17.31 25.99
N ALA A 91 -13.24 -18.19 24.99
CA ALA A 91 -13.32 -19.63 25.17
C ALA A 91 -11.96 -20.34 25.15
N SER A 92 -10.85 -19.61 24.89
CA SER A 92 -9.53 -20.22 24.77
C SER A 92 -8.76 -20.20 26.10
N PRO A 93 -7.99 -21.25 26.42
CA PRO A 93 -7.20 -21.30 27.65
C PRO A 93 -6.18 -20.15 27.67
N LYS A 94 -5.73 -19.70 28.85
CA LYS A 94 -4.81 -18.54 29.02
C LYS A 94 -3.50 -18.62 28.21
N ASN A 95 -3.12 -19.81 27.73
CA ASN A 95 -1.93 -20.08 26.90
C ASN A 95 -2.23 -20.22 25.40
N SER A 96 -3.46 -19.94 24.94
CA SER A 96 -3.79 -20.00 23.52
C SER A 96 -3.09 -18.90 22.72
N GLU A 97 -2.64 -19.22 21.51
CA GLU A 97 -2.09 -18.24 20.58
C GLU A 97 -3.08 -17.10 20.31
N GLU A 98 -2.58 -15.87 20.38
CA GLU A 98 -3.33 -14.66 20.05
C GLU A 98 -3.50 -14.59 18.53
N LYS A 99 -4.74 -14.45 18.05
CA LYS A 99 -5.02 -14.38 16.62
C LYS A 99 -4.85 -12.96 16.13
N LEU A 100 -3.97 -12.74 15.16
CA LEU A 100 -3.83 -11.46 14.48
C LEU A 100 -5.12 -11.14 13.69
N VAL A 101 -5.77 -10.03 14.03
CA VAL A 101 -7.04 -9.60 13.41
C VAL A 101 -6.90 -8.40 12.50
N TRP A 102 -5.88 -7.55 12.75
CA TRP A 102 -5.61 -6.38 11.93
C TRP A 102 -4.13 -5.99 12.02
N LEU A 103 -3.60 -5.47 10.91
CA LEU A 103 -2.26 -4.93 10.76
C LEU A 103 -2.34 -3.55 10.13
N GLY A 104 -1.57 -2.60 10.64
CA GLY A 104 -1.34 -1.32 10.00
C GLY A 104 0.12 -0.96 10.10
N TRP A 105 0.67 -0.27 9.11
CA TRP A 105 2.02 0.24 9.26
C TRP A 105 2.24 1.54 8.49
N PHE A 106 3.07 2.37 9.08
CA PHE A 106 3.50 3.66 8.57
C PHE A 106 4.91 3.55 7.99
N CYS A 107 5.17 4.25 6.90
CA CYS A 107 6.52 4.37 6.36
C CYS A 107 6.75 5.70 5.62
N CYS A 108 8.02 6.02 5.48
CA CYS A 108 8.54 7.11 4.69
C CYS A 108 9.78 6.55 3.98
N VAL A 109 9.63 6.12 2.73
CA VAL A 109 10.75 5.57 1.93
C VAL A 109 11.17 6.63 0.93
N ALA A 110 12.41 7.11 1.05
CA ALA A 110 12.96 8.22 0.25
C ALA A 110 12.07 9.48 0.27
N GLY A 111 11.56 9.85 1.44
CA GLY A 111 10.71 11.03 1.62
C GLY A 111 11.48 12.31 1.97
N ASP A 112 12.74 12.42 1.52
CA ASP A 112 13.70 13.44 1.95
C ASP A 112 13.19 14.86 1.69
N ASP A 113 12.46 15.08 0.60
CA ASP A 113 11.92 16.39 0.23
C ASP A 113 10.84 16.90 1.20
N LEU A 114 10.03 16.00 1.78
CA LEU A 114 9.09 16.41 2.84
C LEU A 114 9.80 16.53 4.18
N SER A 115 10.69 15.61 4.53
CA SER A 115 11.30 15.58 5.86
C SER A 115 12.12 16.85 6.15
N GLN A 116 12.75 17.44 5.14
CA GLN A 116 13.51 18.69 5.26
C GLN A 116 12.64 19.93 5.52
N ASN A 117 11.36 19.88 5.15
CA ASN A 117 10.44 21.02 5.26
C ASN A 117 9.49 20.93 6.47
N VAL A 118 9.58 19.85 7.25
CA VAL A 118 8.70 19.58 8.40
C VAL A 118 9.36 20.12 9.69
N PRO A 119 8.64 20.86 10.54
CA PRO A 119 9.19 21.35 11.81
C PRO A 119 9.61 20.22 12.75
N GLU A 120 10.56 20.47 13.66
CA GLU A 120 11.16 19.45 14.53
C GLU A 120 10.15 18.69 15.41
N ASP A 121 9.03 19.32 15.77
CA ASP A 121 7.97 18.69 16.57
C ASP A 121 7.13 17.67 15.79
N PHE A 122 7.32 17.54 14.47
CA PHE A 122 6.52 16.69 13.62
C PHE A 122 7.34 15.52 13.08
N THR A 123 6.75 14.32 13.10
CA THR A 123 7.32 13.14 12.46
C THR A 123 6.67 12.91 11.10
N CYS A 124 7.48 12.82 10.04
CA CYS A 124 6.99 12.56 8.68
C CYS A 124 6.91 11.05 8.40
N LEU A 125 5.69 10.53 8.33
CA LEU A 125 5.36 9.15 7.98
C LEU A 125 4.15 9.14 7.02
N PRO A 126 4.35 9.59 5.77
CA PRO A 126 3.25 10.01 4.90
C PRO A 126 2.43 8.86 4.34
N LEU A 127 2.98 7.64 4.29
CA LEU A 127 2.28 6.48 3.76
C LEU A 127 1.85 5.56 4.91
N PHE A 128 0.55 5.23 4.95
CA PHE A 128 -0.01 4.25 5.86
C PHE A 128 -0.72 3.13 5.08
N LEU A 129 -0.45 1.89 5.46
CA LEU A 129 -1.01 0.70 4.84
C LEU A 129 -1.77 -0.12 5.88
N ALA A 130 -3.02 -0.47 5.61
CA ALA A 130 -3.85 -1.26 6.50
C ALA A 130 -4.28 -2.60 5.87
N ASN A 131 -4.25 -3.68 6.65
CA ASN A 131 -4.77 -4.99 6.31
C ASN A 131 -5.65 -5.50 7.45
N GLY A 132 -6.94 -5.67 7.19
CA GLY A 132 -7.93 -6.12 8.18
C GLY A 132 -9.28 -5.41 7.98
N ALA A 133 -10.17 -5.54 8.96
CA ALA A 133 -11.49 -4.91 8.90
C ALA A 133 -11.41 -3.38 8.97
N GLU A 134 -12.21 -2.69 8.13
CA GLU A 134 -12.23 -1.22 8.06
C GLU A 134 -12.67 -0.55 9.37
N SER A 135 -13.47 -1.24 10.18
CA SER A 135 -13.85 -0.77 11.52
C SER A 135 -12.64 -0.58 12.43
N TYR A 136 -11.67 -1.50 12.41
CA TYR A 136 -10.41 -1.34 13.14
C TYR A 136 -9.54 -0.24 12.52
N THR A 137 -9.46 -0.16 11.19
CA THR A 137 -8.73 0.91 10.50
C THR A 137 -9.25 2.29 10.90
N SER A 138 -10.58 2.46 10.95
CA SER A 138 -11.24 3.70 11.34
C SER A 138 -10.96 4.07 12.81
N ILE A 139 -11.02 3.11 13.73
CA ILE A 139 -10.72 3.34 15.16
C ILE A 139 -9.25 3.73 15.34
N VAL A 140 -8.32 2.98 14.74
CA VAL A 140 -6.88 3.27 14.83
C VAL A 140 -6.58 4.63 14.21
N GLY A 141 -7.10 4.91 13.01
CA GLY A 141 -6.96 6.21 12.36
C GLY A 141 -7.53 7.35 13.22
N SER A 142 -8.72 7.19 13.80
CA SER A 142 -9.28 8.20 14.71
C SER A 142 -8.40 8.44 15.93
N TRP A 143 -7.78 7.41 16.49
CA TRP A 143 -6.89 7.55 17.63
C TRP A 143 -5.63 8.34 17.25
N PHE A 144 -4.98 8.00 16.13
CA PHE A 144 -3.81 8.74 15.66
C PHE A 144 -4.12 10.21 15.39
N GLN A 145 -5.23 10.49 14.68
CA GLN A 145 -5.65 11.87 14.38
C GLN A 145 -5.90 12.69 15.67
N LYS A 146 -6.55 12.10 16.68
CA LYS A 146 -6.80 12.78 17.97
C LYS A 146 -5.54 12.94 18.83
N THR A 147 -4.58 12.02 18.71
CA THR A 147 -3.39 11.97 19.59
C THR A 147 -2.25 12.81 19.05
N PHE A 148 -2.10 12.88 17.72
CA PHE A 148 -0.95 13.51 17.05
C PHE A 148 -1.36 14.62 16.06
N ASP A 149 -2.59 15.11 16.13
CA ASP A 149 -3.12 16.19 15.28
C ASP A 149 -2.80 16.00 13.79
N CYS A 150 -2.96 14.77 13.30
CA CYS A 150 -2.72 14.40 11.90
C CYS A 150 -4.04 14.12 11.18
N CYS A 151 -3.96 13.94 9.86
CA CYS A 151 -5.08 13.62 8.99
C CYS A 151 -4.79 12.36 8.17
N PHE A 152 -5.78 11.48 8.04
CA PHE A 152 -5.71 10.31 7.16
C PHE A 152 -6.61 10.52 5.95
N ARG A 153 -6.08 10.28 4.76
CA ARG A 153 -6.84 10.36 3.50
C ARG A 153 -6.62 9.08 2.70
N ARG A 154 -7.69 8.52 2.13
CA ARG A 154 -7.55 7.31 1.31
C ARG A 154 -6.73 7.64 0.06
N LEU A 155 -5.67 6.89 -0.18
CA LEU A 155 -4.73 7.13 -1.27
C LEU A 155 -5.24 6.49 -2.56
N ALA A 156 -6.07 7.22 -3.30
CA ALA A 156 -6.48 6.82 -4.64
C ALA A 156 -5.30 6.90 -5.64
N ILE A 157 -5.21 5.92 -6.55
CA ILE A 157 -4.16 5.83 -7.57
C ILE A 157 -4.76 6.19 -8.92
N SER A 158 -4.22 7.23 -9.57
CA SER A 158 -4.71 7.68 -10.87
C SER A 158 -4.39 6.68 -11.99
N PRO A 159 -5.13 6.68 -13.12
CA PRO A 159 -4.78 5.87 -14.28
C PRO A 159 -3.36 6.14 -14.79
N LEU A 160 -2.90 7.40 -14.71
CA LEU A 160 -1.53 7.79 -15.03
C LEU A 160 -0.53 7.05 -14.15
N ASN A 161 -0.72 7.08 -12.83
CA ASN A 161 0.16 6.41 -11.88
C ASN A 161 0.12 4.87 -12.03
N LEU A 162 -1.03 4.31 -12.42
CA LEU A 162 -1.14 2.90 -12.77
C LEU A 162 -0.30 2.56 -14.02
N SER A 163 -0.33 3.39 -15.07
CA SER A 163 0.54 3.21 -16.25
C SER A 163 2.02 3.24 -15.88
N TRP A 164 2.42 4.17 -15.01
CA TRP A 164 3.76 4.24 -14.45
C TRP A 164 4.13 2.95 -13.70
N MET A 165 3.26 2.47 -12.82
CA MET A 165 3.44 1.18 -12.11
C MET A 165 3.61 0.01 -13.08
N ALA A 166 2.80 -0.03 -14.14
CA ALA A 166 2.89 -1.07 -15.17
C ALA A 166 4.25 -1.10 -15.86
N ALA A 167 4.74 0.07 -16.30
CA ALA A 167 6.06 0.20 -16.92
C ALA A 167 7.20 -0.16 -15.96
N MET A 168 7.22 0.45 -14.77
CA MET A 168 8.26 0.22 -13.76
C MET A 168 8.37 -1.25 -13.35
N TRP A 169 7.23 -1.89 -13.06
CA TRP A 169 7.23 -3.27 -12.59
C TRP A 169 7.52 -4.28 -13.71
N THR A 170 7.23 -3.93 -14.96
CA THR A 170 7.64 -4.73 -16.12
C THR A 170 9.14 -4.65 -16.35
N GLY A 171 9.78 -3.51 -16.03
CA GLY A 171 11.22 -3.34 -16.10
C GLY A 171 12.01 -4.27 -15.15
N CYS A 172 11.38 -4.77 -14.09
CA CYS A 172 11.99 -5.63 -13.09
C CYS A 172 12.40 -7.02 -13.62
N LYS A 173 13.54 -7.54 -13.14
CA LYS A 173 14.05 -8.88 -13.48
C LYS A 173 13.40 -9.95 -12.57
N VAL A 174 12.46 -10.69 -13.11
CA VAL A 174 11.79 -11.80 -12.39
C VAL A 174 12.31 -13.14 -12.90
N GLU A 175 12.28 -14.17 -12.04
CA GLU A 175 12.53 -15.55 -12.45
C GLU A 175 11.52 -16.02 -13.52
N LYS A 176 11.91 -17.02 -14.30
CA LYS A 176 11.22 -17.48 -15.53
C LYS A 176 9.79 -17.99 -15.35
N THR A 177 9.29 -18.14 -14.12
CA THR A 177 7.92 -18.59 -13.82
C THR A 177 7.03 -17.44 -13.30
N ALA A 178 7.21 -16.25 -13.85
CA ALA A 178 6.43 -15.07 -13.48
C ALA A 178 4.96 -15.20 -13.91
N SER A 179 4.04 -14.69 -13.10
CA SER A 179 2.63 -14.57 -13.48
C SER A 179 2.44 -13.58 -14.62
N ALA A 180 1.39 -13.75 -15.41
CA ALA A 180 0.99 -12.81 -16.45
C ALA A 180 0.87 -11.37 -15.90
N MET A 181 1.26 -10.41 -16.73
CA MET A 181 0.90 -9.01 -16.53
C MET A 181 -0.58 -8.85 -16.86
N GLU A 182 -1.37 -8.32 -15.94
CA GLU A 182 -2.80 -8.08 -16.12
C GLU A 182 -3.09 -6.58 -15.99
N LEU A 183 -3.74 -6.02 -17.02
CA LEU A 183 -4.30 -4.68 -17.03
C LEU A 183 -5.82 -4.79 -17.02
N VAL A 184 -6.47 -4.17 -16.04
CA VAL A 184 -7.94 -4.16 -15.95
C VAL A 184 -8.46 -2.76 -16.19
N PHE A 185 -9.40 -2.67 -17.13
CA PHE A 185 -10.04 -1.43 -17.53
C PHE A 185 -11.52 -1.47 -17.21
N SER A 186 -12.06 -0.37 -16.70
CA SER A 186 -13.48 -0.23 -16.46
C SER A 186 -14.11 0.64 -17.54
N VAL A 187 -15.23 0.18 -18.11
CA VAL A 187 -15.95 0.89 -19.17
C VAL A 187 -16.85 1.95 -18.54
N PRO A 188 -16.66 3.24 -18.83
CA PRO A 188 -17.45 4.32 -18.23
C PRO A 188 -18.91 4.32 -18.75
N CYS A 189 -19.79 4.99 -17.99
CA CYS A 189 -21.15 5.33 -18.40
C CYS A 189 -22.09 4.15 -18.70
N LEU A 190 -21.83 2.97 -18.15
CA LEU A 190 -22.73 1.81 -18.24
C LEU A 190 -23.61 1.66 -16.98
N PRO A 191 -24.85 1.17 -17.14
CA PRO A 191 -25.74 0.91 -16.01
C PRO A 191 -25.27 -0.25 -15.13
N GLN A 192 -24.44 -1.15 -15.67
CA GLN A 192 -23.77 -2.23 -14.94
C GLN A 192 -22.26 -2.11 -15.14
N PRO A 193 -21.45 -2.33 -14.09
CA PRO A 193 -20.00 -2.28 -14.22
C PRO A 193 -19.54 -3.37 -15.18
N LEU A 194 -18.81 -2.97 -16.20
CA LEU A 194 -18.17 -3.87 -17.16
C LEU A 194 -16.67 -3.61 -17.11
N ASP A 195 -15.93 -4.63 -16.72
CA ASP A 195 -14.48 -4.59 -16.69
C ASP A 195 -13.90 -5.49 -17.81
N ILE A 196 -12.86 -4.98 -18.46
CA ILE A 196 -12.09 -5.67 -19.49
C ILE A 196 -10.73 -6.02 -18.87
N SER A 197 -10.43 -7.31 -18.76
CA SER A 197 -9.10 -7.78 -18.36
C SER A 197 -8.27 -8.10 -19.60
N TYR A 198 -7.08 -7.51 -19.65
CA TYR A 198 -6.07 -7.78 -20.66
C TYR A 198 -4.84 -8.41 -20.00
N ALA A 199 -4.68 -9.72 -20.19
CA ALA A 199 -3.54 -10.49 -19.70
C ALA A 199 -2.47 -10.66 -20.80
N ILE A 200 -1.22 -10.39 -20.45
CA ILE A 200 -0.05 -10.41 -21.33
C ILE A 200 1.00 -11.32 -20.69
N HIS A 201 1.64 -12.18 -21.49
CA HIS A 201 2.73 -13.00 -21.01
C HIS A 201 3.89 -12.10 -20.53
N PRO A 202 4.52 -12.38 -19.36
CA PRO A 202 5.50 -11.46 -18.79
C PRO A 202 6.73 -11.28 -19.69
N GLU A 203 7.12 -12.31 -20.44
CA GLU A 203 8.23 -12.22 -21.40
C GLU A 203 7.91 -11.28 -22.57
N ASP A 204 6.67 -11.28 -23.07
CA ASP A 204 6.25 -10.40 -24.16
C ASP A 204 6.16 -8.94 -23.69
N ALA A 205 5.60 -8.72 -22.49
CA ALA A 205 5.56 -7.40 -21.88
C ALA A 205 6.98 -6.87 -21.64
N LYS A 206 7.89 -7.72 -21.15
CA LYS A 206 9.28 -7.38 -20.93
C LYS A 206 10.02 -7.07 -22.23
N ALA A 207 9.85 -7.91 -23.25
CA ALA A 207 10.45 -7.69 -24.57
C ALA A 207 9.97 -6.38 -25.19
N LEU A 208 8.67 -6.07 -25.07
CA LEU A 208 8.13 -4.78 -25.51
C LEU A 208 8.77 -3.63 -24.74
N TRP A 209 8.79 -3.70 -23.40
CA TRP A 209 9.40 -2.67 -22.57
C TRP A 209 10.87 -2.41 -22.93
N ASP A 210 11.65 -3.48 -23.14
CA ASP A 210 13.08 -3.39 -23.49
C ASP A 210 13.32 -2.75 -24.87
N THR A 211 12.32 -2.72 -25.77
CA THR A 211 12.40 -1.97 -27.04
C THR A 211 12.06 -0.49 -26.90
N VAL A 212 11.29 -0.13 -25.86
CA VAL A 212 10.84 1.24 -25.61
C VAL A 212 11.86 1.99 -24.74
N GLN A 213 12.40 1.33 -23.73
CA GLN A 213 13.37 1.93 -22.80
C GLN A 213 14.69 2.22 -23.53
N LYS A 214 15.08 3.50 -23.56
CA LYS A 214 16.31 3.95 -24.22
C LYS A 214 17.51 3.86 -23.27
N THR A 215 17.31 4.26 -22.03
CA THR A 215 18.35 4.33 -21.00
C THR A 215 17.97 3.45 -19.81
N PRO A 216 18.71 2.37 -19.51
CA PRO A 216 18.43 1.54 -18.35
C PRO A 216 18.52 2.34 -17.05
N GLY A 217 17.47 2.30 -16.24
CA GLY A 217 17.43 2.92 -14.91
C GLY A 217 16.79 4.30 -14.86
N GLU A 218 16.61 4.95 -16.00
CA GLU A 218 15.78 6.14 -16.15
C GLU A 218 14.49 5.73 -16.87
N ILE A 219 13.35 6.27 -16.41
CA ILE A 219 12.05 6.03 -17.02
C ILE A 219 11.40 7.39 -17.23
N THR A 220 11.09 7.72 -18.48
CA THR A 220 10.43 8.99 -18.81
C THR A 220 8.93 8.80 -19.08
N GLN A 221 8.16 9.88 -18.97
CA GLN A 221 6.73 9.86 -19.29
C GLN A 221 6.50 9.39 -20.73
N GLU A 222 7.31 9.83 -21.68
CA GLU A 222 7.20 9.45 -23.09
C GLU A 222 7.42 7.95 -23.30
N GLU A 223 8.35 7.34 -22.55
CA GLU A 223 8.57 5.88 -22.61
C GLU A 223 7.37 5.12 -22.06
N VAL A 224 6.79 5.58 -20.95
CA VAL A 224 5.56 5.01 -20.37
C VAL A 224 4.40 5.11 -21.36
N ASP A 225 4.21 6.27 -21.98
CA ASP A 225 3.13 6.50 -22.95
C ASP A 225 3.28 5.61 -24.18
N VAL A 226 4.48 5.53 -24.77
CA VAL A 226 4.76 4.65 -25.92
C VAL A 226 4.51 3.18 -25.57
N PHE A 227 4.95 2.73 -24.39
CA PHE A 227 4.73 1.37 -23.94
C PHE A 227 3.23 1.04 -23.82
N MET A 228 2.45 1.91 -23.17
CA MET A 228 1.01 1.72 -23.01
C MET A 228 0.27 1.80 -24.37
N ASP A 229 0.65 2.73 -25.24
CA ASP A 229 0.06 2.88 -26.57
C ASP A 229 0.34 1.66 -27.47
N CYS A 230 1.51 1.04 -27.36
CA CYS A 230 1.80 -0.23 -28.03
C CYS A 230 0.84 -1.34 -27.56
N LEU A 231 0.61 -1.46 -26.25
CA LEU A 231 -0.33 -2.44 -25.69
C LEU A 231 -1.77 -2.18 -26.13
N TYR A 232 -2.20 -0.91 -26.11
CA TYR A 232 -3.54 -0.52 -26.56
C TYR A 232 -3.74 -0.78 -28.05
N SER A 233 -2.73 -0.46 -28.87
CA SER A 233 -2.76 -0.70 -30.31
C SER A 233 -2.81 -2.19 -30.64
N HIS A 234 -2.05 -3.01 -29.91
CA HIS A 234 -2.11 -4.47 -30.04
C HIS A 234 -3.52 -4.99 -29.68
N PHE A 235 -4.07 -4.58 -28.54
CA PHE A 235 -5.42 -5.00 -28.14
C PHE A 235 -6.48 -4.60 -29.17
N HIS A 236 -6.45 -3.35 -29.63
CA HIS A 236 -7.37 -2.86 -30.67
C HIS A 236 -7.23 -3.63 -31.99
N ARG A 237 -6.00 -3.97 -32.41
CA ARG A 237 -5.76 -4.73 -33.64
C ARG A 237 -6.50 -6.07 -33.62
N HIS A 238 -6.50 -6.76 -32.48
CA HIS A 238 -7.10 -8.09 -32.32
C HIS A 238 -8.60 -8.06 -31.98
N PHE A 239 -9.01 -7.17 -31.08
CA PHE A 239 -10.38 -7.18 -30.52
C PHE A 239 -11.27 -6.05 -31.05
N LYS A 240 -10.72 -5.08 -31.78
CA LYS A 240 -11.44 -3.89 -32.28
C LYS A 240 -12.08 -3.04 -31.17
N ILE A 241 -11.48 -3.08 -29.98
CA ILE A 241 -11.90 -2.28 -28.82
C ILE A 241 -10.81 -1.25 -28.52
N HIS A 242 -11.21 0.01 -28.37
CA HIS A 242 -10.32 1.09 -27.97
C HIS A 242 -10.22 1.17 -26.45
N LEU A 243 -9.19 0.55 -25.86
CA LEU A 243 -8.94 0.64 -24.42
C LEU A 243 -8.68 2.07 -23.95
N SER A 244 -8.16 2.94 -24.82
CA SER A 244 -8.00 4.38 -24.53
C SER A 244 -9.31 5.12 -24.26
N ALA A 245 -10.45 4.57 -24.68
CA ALA A 245 -11.79 5.11 -24.37
C ALA A 245 -12.35 4.58 -23.02
N THR A 246 -11.59 3.72 -22.33
CA THR A 246 -11.93 3.15 -21.03
C THR A 246 -10.99 3.67 -19.96
N LYS A 247 -11.24 3.36 -18.69
CA LYS A 247 -10.38 3.79 -17.58
C LYS A 247 -9.54 2.62 -17.06
N LEU A 248 -8.22 2.74 -17.08
CA LEU A 248 -7.34 1.80 -16.38
C LEU A 248 -7.61 1.89 -14.88
N VAL A 249 -8.04 0.78 -14.27
CA VAL A 249 -8.40 0.72 -12.84
C VAL A 249 -7.51 -0.20 -12.04
N LYS A 250 -6.83 -1.17 -12.67
CA LYS A 250 -5.88 -2.05 -11.97
C LYS A 250 -4.75 -2.51 -12.86
N VAL A 251 -3.59 -2.66 -12.25
CA VAL A 251 -2.38 -3.24 -12.81
C VAL A 251 -1.93 -4.37 -11.90
N SER A 252 -1.54 -5.50 -12.47
CA SER A 252 -0.93 -6.60 -11.74
C SER A 252 0.22 -7.18 -12.55
N THR A 253 1.34 -7.38 -11.89
CA THR A 253 2.52 -8.05 -12.45
C THR A 253 2.98 -9.12 -11.47
N ALA A 254 4.09 -9.80 -11.77
CA ALA A 254 4.72 -10.69 -10.80
C ALA A 254 5.34 -9.96 -9.59
N ILE A 255 5.45 -8.63 -9.63
CA ILE A 255 6.06 -7.81 -8.56
C ILE A 255 5.03 -7.40 -7.52
N ALA A 256 3.93 -6.81 -8.00
CA ALA A 256 2.87 -6.24 -7.18
C ALA A 256 1.57 -6.12 -7.99
N SER A 257 0.47 -5.85 -7.28
CA SER A 257 -0.78 -5.40 -7.87
C SER A 257 -1.21 -4.10 -7.24
N ALA A 258 -1.76 -3.17 -8.03
CA ALA A 258 -2.40 -1.95 -7.54
C ALA A 258 -3.74 -1.73 -8.25
N HIS A 259 -4.71 -1.22 -7.48
CA HIS A 259 -6.02 -0.80 -7.96
C HIS A 259 -6.24 0.69 -7.65
N CYS A 260 -7.02 1.37 -8.47
CA CYS A 260 -7.22 2.83 -8.41
C CYS A 260 -7.86 3.33 -7.11
N ASP A 261 -8.48 2.45 -6.34
CA ASP A 261 -9.10 2.73 -5.04
C ASP A 261 -8.12 2.67 -3.85
N GLY A 262 -6.82 2.53 -4.14
CA GLY A 262 -5.75 2.46 -3.15
C GLY A 262 -5.55 1.08 -2.57
N ILE A 263 -5.98 0.01 -3.24
CA ILE A 263 -5.71 -1.36 -2.83
C ILE A 263 -4.46 -1.88 -3.53
N VAL A 264 -3.47 -2.37 -2.75
CA VAL A 264 -2.24 -2.96 -3.28
C VAL A 264 -1.92 -4.34 -2.69
N LYS A 265 -1.13 -5.13 -3.41
CA LYS A 265 -0.54 -6.39 -2.93
C LYS A 265 0.92 -6.46 -3.36
N PHE A 266 1.80 -6.83 -2.44
CA PHE A 266 3.21 -7.06 -2.73
C PHE A 266 3.45 -8.55 -2.96
N LEU A 267 4.16 -8.92 -4.02
CA LEU A 267 4.38 -10.33 -4.37
C LEU A 267 5.85 -10.73 -4.26
N GLN A 268 6.78 -9.79 -4.46
CA GLN A 268 8.23 -10.01 -4.42
C GLN A 268 8.88 -9.08 -3.39
N SER A 269 9.60 -9.64 -2.41
CA SER A 269 10.30 -8.86 -1.37
C SER A 269 11.43 -8.01 -1.94
N GLN A 270 12.14 -8.52 -2.95
CA GLN A 270 13.31 -7.84 -3.53
C GLN A 270 13.00 -6.47 -4.15
N TYR A 271 11.73 -6.21 -4.48
CA TYR A 271 11.28 -4.93 -5.05
C TYR A 271 10.45 -4.09 -4.09
N LEU A 272 10.24 -4.57 -2.85
CA LEU A 272 9.35 -3.94 -1.90
C LEU A 272 9.72 -2.47 -1.66
N THR A 273 10.99 -2.17 -1.41
CA THR A 273 11.48 -0.79 -1.19
C THR A 273 11.19 0.11 -2.39
N GLY A 274 11.42 -0.35 -3.63
CA GLY A 274 11.14 0.42 -4.83
C GLY A 274 9.64 0.70 -5.02
N VAL A 275 8.78 -0.28 -4.72
CA VAL A 275 7.32 -0.06 -4.76
C VAL A 275 6.89 0.93 -3.67
N LEU A 276 7.46 0.83 -2.46
CA LEU A 276 7.13 1.73 -1.35
C LEU A 276 7.60 3.17 -1.58
N MET A 277 8.74 3.35 -2.25
CA MET A 277 9.23 4.66 -2.67
C MET A 277 8.18 5.37 -3.53
N LEU A 278 7.72 4.70 -4.60
CA LEU A 278 6.66 5.24 -5.47
C LEU A 278 5.38 5.54 -4.68
N LEU A 279 4.92 4.62 -3.83
CA LEU A 279 3.71 4.84 -3.04
C LEU A 279 3.88 5.99 -2.03
N THR A 280 5.09 6.18 -1.51
CA THR A 280 5.44 7.29 -0.62
C THR A 280 5.31 8.60 -1.39
N GLU A 281 5.94 8.74 -2.56
CA GLU A 281 5.80 9.93 -3.42
C GLU A 281 4.33 10.27 -3.73
N LEU A 282 3.51 9.25 -4.03
CA LEU A 282 2.07 9.44 -4.24
C LEU A 282 1.35 9.94 -2.99
N ALA A 283 1.71 9.41 -1.82
CA ALA A 283 1.13 9.84 -0.55
C ALA A 283 1.51 11.29 -0.24
N ILE A 284 2.77 11.67 -0.50
CA ILE A 284 3.31 13.02 -0.32
C ILE A 284 2.58 14.02 -1.20
N SER A 285 2.40 13.71 -2.49
CA SER A 285 1.71 14.58 -3.45
C SER A 285 0.24 14.84 -3.10
N GLN A 286 -0.38 14.05 -2.21
CA GLN A 286 -1.75 14.29 -1.73
C GLN A 286 -1.83 15.13 -0.45
N ILE A 287 -0.70 15.36 0.22
CA ILE A 287 -0.59 16.19 1.43
C ILE A 287 -0.38 17.66 1.05
N GLN A 288 0.41 17.90 0.00
CA GLN A 288 0.65 19.21 -0.61
C GLN A 288 -0.64 19.78 -1.24
#